data_AF-A0A9E3R1T5-F1
#
_entry.id   AF-A0A9E3R1T5-F1
#
_cell.length_a   1.000
_cell.length_b   1.000
_cell.length_c   1.000
_cell.angle_alpha   90.00
_cell.angle_beta   90.00
_cell.angle_gamma   90.00
#
_symmetry.space_group_name_H-M   'P 1'
#
loop_
_entity.id
_entity.type
_entity.pdbx_description
1 polymer ?
#
loop_
_entity_poly.entity_id
_entity_poly.type
_entity_poly.pdbx_seq_one_letter_code
_entity_poly.pdbx_strand_id
1 'polypeptide(L)'
;MVAASCGGGEALPEPEGSVQGAVGTWETGPSVGTGVAFMDTGNVLGENVFVGYAGFNINLAQAQAWVATLYDARLRALGVRYLFAVQGPADSLYNGLEIGNSKIAAALNRLVSPRMGFIVVAGHSSGSFVADELLQQLDTGADPSGALGSRLVYFDLDGDQRYVAASGINRLRRAYYVNAYSAAAGTASYNHAVMNSLGAAFAGKGGTYQYEASGSGCTGGGVFCVHIALINTHPHDPQNGSGIDYADFGGRPVNFAWLDAKEQDAALGQCNAAVSTKGAILYAYALLGGCGSFLGAPTTDELGTPDGRGRYNHFQGGSIYFTFFTGAHEVHGAIRALWASLGWERSALGYPISDQHLVQGEQRSDFEHGSIALRADGTAYVVPPPSDAGPAMPADAGPHDAGAHDAGPGPGGADAGALAFAAPPLRSQVLVLPGARGPAADGAPLEGGCSVSSGPAVLLLAAALLRRRRALARSEV
;
A
#
# COMPACT_ATOMS: atom_id res chain seq x y z
N MET A 1 -17.05 -7.27 64.18
CA MET A 1 -16.02 -7.93 63.36
C MET A 1 -16.71 -8.88 62.41
N VAL A 2 -16.41 -8.71 61.13
CA VAL A 2 -16.97 -9.42 60.00
C VAL A 2 -16.31 -10.79 59.87
N ALA A 3 -17.09 -11.83 59.62
CA ALA A 3 -16.63 -13.08 59.02
C ALA A 3 -17.75 -13.58 58.10
N ALA A 4 -17.60 -13.31 56.80
CA ALA A 4 -18.41 -13.90 55.75
C ALA A 4 -17.79 -15.25 55.37
N SER A 5 -18.62 -16.29 55.35
CA SER A 5 -18.28 -17.65 54.93
C SER A 5 -19.13 -18.01 53.71
N CYS A 6 -18.46 -18.60 52.73
CA CYS A 6 -18.90 -18.86 51.36
C CYS A 6 -20.15 -19.76 51.25
N GLY A 7 -21.06 -19.37 50.36
CA GLY A 7 -22.17 -20.20 49.90
C GLY A 7 -22.16 -20.32 48.38
N GLY A 8 -22.20 -21.57 47.91
CA GLY A 8 -22.84 -22.02 46.66
C GLY A 8 -22.38 -21.37 45.35
N GLY A 9 -21.56 -22.10 44.59
CA GLY A 9 -21.35 -21.82 43.17
C GLY A 9 -22.63 -22.06 42.37
N GLU A 10 -23.25 -20.97 41.93
CA GLU A 10 -23.95 -20.96 40.65
C GLU A 10 -22.91 -20.63 39.58
N ALA A 11 -22.78 -21.51 38.60
CA ALA A 11 -21.99 -21.25 37.41
C ALA A 11 -22.53 -19.99 36.74
N LEU A 12 -21.70 -18.94 36.68
CA LEU A 12 -21.98 -17.77 35.86
C LEU A 12 -22.11 -18.24 34.40
N PRO A 13 -23.14 -17.78 33.68
CA PRO A 13 -23.35 -18.17 32.29
C PRO A 13 -22.09 -17.84 31.48
N GLU A 14 -21.73 -18.75 30.57
CA GLU A 14 -20.65 -18.52 29.62
C GLU A 14 -20.83 -17.16 28.94
N PRO A 15 -19.74 -16.44 28.63
CA PRO A 15 -19.83 -15.17 27.93
C PRO A 15 -20.29 -15.44 26.48
N GLU A 16 -21.61 -15.43 26.27
CA GLU A 16 -22.18 -15.13 24.97
C GLU A 16 -21.86 -13.66 24.64
N GLY A 17 -20.86 -13.46 23.76
CA GLY A 17 -20.74 -12.27 22.94
C GLY A 17 -19.43 -11.48 23.04
N SER A 18 -18.48 -11.80 22.15
CA SER A 18 -17.60 -10.90 21.35
C SER A 18 -16.43 -11.73 20.82
N VAL A 19 -16.27 -12.01 19.52
CA VAL A 19 -16.00 -11.07 18.44
C VAL A 19 -16.76 -11.48 17.17
N GLN A 20 -17.84 -10.78 16.82
CA GLN A 20 -18.36 -10.75 15.44
C GLN A 20 -17.70 -9.57 14.72
N GLY A 21 -16.62 -9.88 14.01
CA GLY A 21 -15.77 -8.93 13.30
C GLY A 21 -14.93 -9.64 12.25
N ALA A 22 -15.59 -10.23 11.25
CA ALA A 22 -15.05 -10.60 9.95
C ALA A 22 -16.20 -11.22 9.16
N VAL A 23 -16.60 -10.62 8.05
CA VAL A 23 -17.78 -11.02 7.25
C VAL A 23 -17.48 -12.26 6.38
N GLY A 24 -16.41 -13.01 6.69
CA GLY A 24 -15.95 -14.16 5.89
C GLY A 24 -15.60 -15.37 6.75
N THR A 25 -15.64 -16.55 6.13
CA THR A 25 -15.20 -17.81 6.72
C THR A 25 -13.78 -18.09 6.27
N TRP A 26 -12.90 -18.49 7.20
CA TRP A 26 -11.56 -18.92 6.84
C TRP A 26 -11.61 -20.26 6.08
N GLU A 27 -11.04 -20.26 4.88
CA GLU A 27 -10.73 -21.46 4.13
C GLU A 27 -9.34 -21.98 4.53
N THR A 28 -9.21 -23.29 4.76
CA THR A 28 -7.94 -23.95 5.08
C THR A 28 -7.82 -25.26 4.32
N GLY A 29 -6.63 -25.86 4.34
CA GLY A 29 -6.38 -27.19 3.77
C GLY A 29 -5.53 -27.17 2.50
N PRO A 30 -5.39 -28.32 1.81
CA PRO A 30 -4.40 -28.49 0.74
C PRO A 30 -4.56 -27.57 -0.47
N SER A 31 -5.78 -27.09 -0.72
CA SER A 31 -6.07 -26.13 -1.80
C SER A 31 -5.53 -24.73 -1.51
N VAL A 32 -5.50 -24.34 -0.24
CA VAL A 32 -5.02 -23.03 0.25
C VAL A 32 -3.52 -23.07 0.57
N GLY A 33 -3.04 -24.20 1.09
CA GLY A 33 -1.63 -24.43 1.45
C GLY A 33 -1.47 -24.89 2.90
N THR A 34 -0.46 -25.73 3.15
CA THR A 34 -0.10 -26.14 4.51
C THR A 34 0.25 -24.92 5.36
N GLY A 35 -0.40 -24.79 6.53
CA GLY A 35 -0.16 -23.66 7.43
C GLY A 35 -0.70 -22.31 6.94
N VAL A 36 -1.59 -22.31 5.94
CA VAL A 36 -2.19 -21.10 5.36
C VAL A 36 -3.71 -21.13 5.51
N ALA A 37 -4.27 -20.02 5.93
CA ALA A 37 -5.70 -19.75 5.90
C ALA A 37 -5.98 -18.58 4.96
N PHE A 38 -7.08 -18.66 4.21
CA PHE A 38 -7.53 -17.63 3.27
C PHE A 38 -8.94 -17.16 3.63
N MET A 39 -9.21 -15.87 3.42
CA MET A 39 -10.56 -15.32 3.55
C MET A 39 -10.81 -14.25 2.48
N ASP A 40 -11.92 -14.36 1.77
CA ASP A 40 -12.54 -13.22 1.08
C ASP A 40 -13.53 -12.55 2.04
N THR A 41 -13.21 -11.32 2.44
CA THR A 41 -14.03 -10.53 3.38
C THR A 41 -15.25 -9.88 2.72
N GLY A 42 -15.34 -9.92 1.38
CA GLY A 42 -16.37 -9.22 0.62
C GLY A 42 -16.25 -7.69 0.68
N ASN A 43 -15.08 -7.16 1.07
CA ASN A 43 -14.88 -5.71 1.17
C ASN A 43 -15.13 -5.03 -0.19
N VAL A 44 -16.09 -4.11 -0.21
CA VAL A 44 -16.50 -3.40 -1.42
C VAL A 44 -15.62 -2.18 -1.73
N LEU A 45 -14.80 -1.73 -0.77
CA LEU A 45 -13.94 -0.55 -0.92
C LEU A 45 -12.73 -0.80 -1.81
N GLY A 46 -12.35 -2.06 -2.05
CA GLY A 46 -11.19 -2.39 -2.85
C GLY A 46 -10.99 -3.89 -2.99
N GLU A 47 -10.00 -4.28 -3.80
CA GLU A 47 -9.59 -5.67 -3.98
C GLU A 47 -8.14 -5.90 -3.52
N ASN A 48 -7.70 -5.10 -2.54
CA ASN A 48 -6.34 -5.20 -2.01
C ASN A 48 -6.16 -6.50 -1.21
N VAL A 49 -4.92 -6.93 -1.09
CA VAL A 49 -4.55 -8.19 -0.42
C VAL A 49 -3.68 -7.90 0.79
N PHE A 50 -3.87 -8.66 1.87
CA PHE A 50 -2.95 -8.72 2.99
C PHE A 50 -2.52 -10.16 3.25
N VAL A 51 -1.21 -10.39 3.43
CA VAL A 51 -0.61 -11.67 3.83
C VAL A 51 0.18 -11.44 5.12
N GLY A 52 -0.31 -12.03 6.22
CA GLY A 52 0.34 -11.94 7.53
C GLY A 52 1.01 -13.24 7.92
N TYR A 53 2.34 -13.22 8.10
CA TYR A 53 3.15 -14.33 8.56
C TYR A 53 3.49 -14.18 10.04
N ALA A 54 2.95 -15.07 10.86
CA ALA A 54 3.19 -15.07 12.31
C ALA A 54 4.60 -15.58 12.66
N GLY A 55 5.08 -15.21 13.85
CA GLY A 55 6.40 -15.59 14.35
C GLY A 55 6.52 -17.06 14.73
N PHE A 56 7.72 -17.49 15.10
CA PHE A 56 8.02 -18.87 15.47
C PHE A 56 7.01 -19.46 16.46
N ASN A 57 6.57 -20.69 16.18
CA ASN A 57 5.71 -21.49 17.07
C ASN A 57 4.29 -20.91 17.31
N ILE A 58 3.86 -19.97 16.47
CA ILE A 58 2.48 -19.46 16.45
C ILE A 58 1.64 -20.34 15.54
N ASN A 59 0.56 -20.91 16.06
CA ASN A 59 -0.30 -21.80 15.29
C ASN A 59 -1.24 -21.02 14.35
N LEU A 60 -1.91 -21.74 13.44
CA LEU A 60 -2.78 -21.12 12.43
C LEU A 60 -3.95 -20.34 13.05
N ALA A 61 -4.55 -20.82 14.14
CA ALA A 61 -5.66 -20.13 14.80
C ALA A 61 -5.22 -18.79 15.42
N GLN A 62 -4.02 -18.74 16.01
CA GLN A 62 -3.43 -17.51 16.52
C GLN A 62 -3.08 -16.54 15.38
N ALA A 63 -2.52 -17.03 14.27
CA ALA A 63 -2.27 -16.20 13.09
C ALA A 63 -3.58 -15.62 12.52
N GLN A 64 -4.65 -16.42 12.44
CA GLN A 64 -5.98 -15.97 12.02
C GLN A 64 -6.54 -14.88 12.94
N ALA A 65 -6.39 -15.02 14.25
CA ALA A 65 -6.84 -14.03 15.23
C ALA A 65 -6.08 -12.70 15.07
N TRP A 66 -4.76 -12.74 14.90
CA TRP A 66 -3.96 -11.55 14.62
C TRP A 66 -4.40 -10.84 13.34
N VAL A 67 -4.51 -11.58 12.23
CA VAL A 67 -4.89 -10.99 10.93
C VAL A 67 -6.33 -10.46 10.94
N ALA A 68 -7.28 -11.17 11.56
CA ALA A 68 -8.65 -10.71 11.69
C ALA A 68 -8.75 -9.41 12.51
N THR A 69 -8.04 -9.35 13.64
CA THR A 69 -8.01 -8.16 14.49
C THR A 69 -7.36 -6.97 13.76
N LEU A 70 -6.27 -7.22 13.03
CA LEU A 70 -5.62 -6.21 12.20
C LEU A 70 -6.54 -5.70 11.07
N TYR A 71 -7.35 -6.60 10.51
CA TYR A 71 -8.34 -6.25 9.50
C TYR A 71 -9.40 -5.29 10.03
N ASP A 72 -10.01 -5.62 11.15
CA ASP A 72 -11.02 -4.78 11.79
C ASP A 72 -10.43 -3.43 12.22
N ALA A 73 -9.22 -3.44 12.76
CA ALA A 73 -8.56 -2.23 13.24
C ALA A 73 -8.12 -1.30 12.11
N ARG A 74 -7.64 -1.85 10.98
CA ARG A 74 -7.02 -1.03 9.92
C ARG A 74 -7.24 -1.51 8.50
N LEU A 75 -7.01 -2.78 8.18
CA LEU A 75 -6.93 -3.22 6.77
C LEU A 75 -8.26 -3.05 6.01
N ARG A 76 -9.40 -3.17 6.71
CA ARG A 76 -10.73 -2.94 6.11
C ARG A 76 -10.85 -1.55 5.51
N ALA A 77 -10.40 -0.53 6.25
CA ALA A 77 -10.42 0.86 5.79
C ALA A 77 -9.48 1.10 4.60
N LEU A 78 -8.48 0.24 4.44
CA LEU A 78 -7.54 0.29 3.32
C LEU A 78 -8.03 -0.49 2.09
N GLY A 79 -9.29 -0.93 2.07
CA GLY A 79 -9.85 -1.68 0.94
C GLY A 79 -9.24 -3.06 0.74
N VAL A 80 -8.63 -3.63 1.79
CA VAL A 80 -8.22 -5.04 1.78
C VAL A 80 -9.47 -5.90 1.72
N ARG A 81 -9.54 -6.78 0.73
CA ARG A 81 -10.63 -7.74 0.56
C ARG A 81 -10.15 -9.15 0.87
N TYR A 82 -8.97 -9.50 0.39
CA TYR A 82 -8.42 -10.84 0.49
C TYR A 82 -7.38 -10.91 1.60
N LEU A 83 -7.58 -11.81 2.56
CA LEU A 83 -6.70 -12.02 3.69
C LEU A 83 -6.05 -13.39 3.60
N PHE A 84 -4.75 -13.44 3.87
CA PHE A 84 -4.02 -14.66 4.14
C PHE A 84 -3.44 -14.58 5.56
N ALA A 85 -3.79 -15.53 6.40
CA ALA A 85 -3.16 -15.73 7.69
C ALA A 85 -2.24 -16.95 7.61
N VAL A 86 -0.98 -16.76 7.93
CA VAL A 86 0.06 -17.79 7.79
C VAL A 86 0.65 -18.06 9.17
N GLN A 87 0.61 -19.33 9.56
CA GLN A 87 1.18 -19.76 10.84
C GLN A 87 2.70 -19.57 10.86
N GLY A 88 3.25 -19.54 12.07
CA GLY A 88 4.68 -19.52 12.29
C GLY A 88 5.40 -20.78 11.83
N PRO A 89 6.70 -20.67 11.52
CA PRO A 89 7.50 -21.84 11.23
C PRO A 89 7.64 -22.72 12.49
N ALA A 90 7.75 -24.03 12.27
CA ALA A 90 7.94 -25.04 13.30
C ALA A 90 9.38 -25.05 13.86
N ASP A 91 10.33 -24.49 13.10
CA ASP A 91 11.69 -24.21 13.53
C ASP A 91 11.97 -22.71 13.40
N SER A 92 12.71 -22.14 14.36
CA SER A 92 12.99 -20.71 14.43
C SER A 92 13.77 -20.17 13.22
N LEU A 93 14.43 -21.05 12.44
CA LEU A 93 15.19 -20.70 11.25
C LEU A 93 14.49 -21.11 9.95
N TYR A 94 13.29 -21.69 10.02
CA TYR A 94 12.50 -22.12 8.86
C TYR A 94 13.24 -23.08 7.90
N ASN A 95 14.08 -23.97 8.44
CA ASN A 95 14.85 -24.93 7.62
C ASN A 95 13.98 -25.96 6.86
N GLY A 96 12.74 -26.18 7.32
CA GLY A 96 11.84 -27.20 6.78
C GLY A 96 11.11 -26.78 5.50
N LEU A 97 11.06 -25.47 5.19
CA LEU A 97 10.25 -24.92 4.10
C LEU A 97 8.82 -25.49 4.08
N GLU A 98 8.24 -25.68 5.26
CA GLU A 98 7.03 -26.47 5.46
C GLU A 98 5.73 -25.73 5.12
N ILE A 99 5.79 -24.41 4.91
CA ILE A 99 4.61 -23.57 4.65
C ILE A 99 4.31 -23.52 3.16
N GLY A 100 3.02 -23.61 2.82
CA GLY A 100 2.53 -23.69 1.44
C GLY A 100 2.59 -22.39 0.63
N ASN A 101 3.71 -21.65 0.63
CA ASN A 101 3.84 -20.35 -0.04
C ASN A 101 3.52 -20.37 -1.54
N SER A 102 3.81 -21.48 -2.23
CA SER A 102 3.49 -21.64 -3.65
C SER A 102 1.99 -21.52 -3.94
N LYS A 103 1.14 -21.88 -2.99
CA LYS A 103 -0.32 -21.72 -3.10
C LYS A 103 -0.74 -20.27 -2.91
N ILE A 104 -0.08 -19.52 -2.03
CA ILE A 104 -0.27 -18.07 -1.88
C ILE A 104 0.11 -17.38 -3.19
N ALA A 105 1.30 -17.64 -3.73
CA ALA A 105 1.75 -17.06 -5.00
C ALA A 105 0.77 -17.34 -6.15
N ALA A 106 0.30 -18.59 -6.28
CA ALA A 106 -0.68 -18.96 -7.30
C ALA A 106 -2.04 -18.26 -7.08
N ALA A 107 -2.47 -18.08 -5.84
CA ALA A 107 -3.69 -17.35 -5.52
C ALA A 107 -3.57 -15.87 -5.85
N LEU A 108 -2.47 -15.21 -5.47
CA LEU A 108 -2.21 -13.80 -5.78
C LEU A 108 -2.33 -13.53 -7.29
N ASN A 109 -1.73 -14.37 -8.13
CA ASN A 109 -1.84 -14.21 -9.59
C ASN A 109 -3.29 -14.31 -10.11
N ARG A 110 -4.14 -15.14 -9.50
CA ARG A 110 -5.55 -15.25 -9.89
C ARG A 110 -6.39 -14.07 -9.41
N LEU A 111 -5.98 -13.43 -8.31
CA LEU A 111 -6.67 -12.30 -7.73
C LEU A 111 -6.35 -10.98 -8.43
N VAL A 112 -5.28 -10.91 -9.24
CA VAL A 112 -4.88 -9.71 -9.97
C VAL A 112 -6.07 -9.16 -10.77
N SER A 113 -6.47 -7.94 -10.42
CA SER A 113 -7.51 -7.19 -11.10
C SER A 113 -7.09 -5.73 -11.28
N PRO A 114 -7.80 -4.94 -12.11
CA PRO A 114 -7.61 -3.49 -12.18
C PRO A 114 -7.94 -2.76 -10.87
N ARG A 115 -8.81 -3.32 -10.01
CA ARG A 115 -9.21 -2.71 -8.72
C ARG A 115 -8.29 -3.07 -7.56
N MET A 116 -7.30 -3.93 -7.77
CA MET A 116 -6.27 -4.24 -6.79
C MET A 116 -5.15 -3.18 -6.88
N GLY A 117 -5.13 -2.25 -5.93
CA GLY A 117 -4.13 -1.19 -5.85
C GLY A 117 -2.82 -1.63 -5.20
N PHE A 118 -2.89 -2.50 -4.19
CA PHE A 118 -1.70 -3.00 -3.49
C PHE A 118 -1.87 -4.40 -2.90
N ILE A 119 -0.73 -5.02 -2.61
CA ILE A 119 -0.57 -6.24 -1.83
C ILE A 119 0.33 -5.89 -0.66
N VAL A 120 -0.14 -6.09 0.57
CA VAL A 120 0.72 -5.98 1.75
C VAL A 120 1.15 -7.37 2.19
N VAL A 121 2.45 -7.56 2.35
CA VAL A 121 3.03 -8.74 3.00
C VAL A 121 3.69 -8.27 4.28
N ALA A 122 3.31 -8.86 5.41
CA ALA A 122 3.93 -8.56 6.70
C ALA A 122 4.40 -9.86 7.34
N GLY A 123 5.69 -9.96 7.66
CA GLY A 123 6.24 -11.10 8.39
C GLY A 123 6.84 -10.65 9.70
N HIS A 124 6.43 -11.28 10.80
CA HIS A 124 6.95 -10.96 12.12
C HIS A 124 7.93 -11.99 12.63
N SER A 125 9.07 -11.54 13.15
CA SER A 125 10.11 -12.41 13.70
C SER A 125 10.54 -13.46 12.66
N SER A 126 10.64 -14.74 13.04
CA SER A 126 10.90 -15.86 12.10
C SER A 126 9.85 -16.01 10.99
N GLY A 127 8.67 -15.42 11.12
CA GLY A 127 7.67 -15.35 10.04
C GLY A 127 8.17 -14.56 8.82
N SER A 128 9.13 -13.66 8.99
CA SER A 128 9.76 -12.96 7.86
C SER A 128 10.56 -13.91 6.96
N PHE A 129 11.08 -15.03 7.47
CA PHE A 129 11.76 -16.04 6.64
C PHE A 129 10.79 -16.78 5.73
N VAL A 130 9.59 -17.02 6.25
CA VAL A 130 8.49 -17.59 5.47
C VAL A 130 8.00 -16.59 4.42
N ALA A 131 7.91 -15.31 4.77
CA ALA A 131 7.57 -14.25 3.81
C ALA A 131 8.65 -14.10 2.72
N ASP A 132 9.93 -14.12 3.07
CA ASP A 132 11.05 -14.01 2.14
C ASP A 132 11.06 -15.16 1.13
N GLU A 133 10.65 -16.37 1.52
CA GLU A 133 10.46 -17.49 0.58
C GLU A 133 9.38 -17.18 -0.46
N LEU A 134 8.23 -16.59 -0.07
CA LEU A 134 7.23 -16.12 -1.04
C LEU A 134 7.86 -15.08 -1.99
N LEU A 135 8.58 -14.10 -1.46
CA LEU A 135 9.23 -13.07 -2.29
C LEU A 135 10.24 -13.69 -3.27
N GLN A 136 10.99 -14.70 -2.84
CA GLN A 136 11.91 -15.45 -3.69
C GLN A 136 11.17 -16.23 -4.77
N GLN A 137 10.06 -16.89 -4.45
CA GLN A 137 9.24 -17.59 -5.44
C GLN A 137 8.71 -16.62 -6.50
N LEU A 138 8.20 -15.45 -6.09
CA LEU A 138 7.74 -14.41 -7.02
C LEU A 138 8.90 -13.89 -7.88
N ASP A 139 10.09 -13.73 -7.31
CA ASP A 139 11.27 -13.30 -8.06
C ASP A 139 11.70 -14.32 -9.11
N THR A 140 11.66 -15.61 -8.76
CA THR A 140 12.22 -16.70 -9.56
C THR A 140 11.26 -17.34 -10.54
N GLY A 141 10.01 -16.87 -10.64
CA GLY A 141 9.08 -17.25 -11.71
C GLY A 141 7.61 -17.38 -11.33
N ALA A 142 7.27 -17.27 -10.04
CA ALA A 142 5.88 -17.33 -9.59
C ALA A 142 5.08 -16.03 -9.86
N ASP A 143 5.73 -14.96 -10.34
CA ASP A 143 5.08 -13.80 -10.97
C ASP A 143 5.58 -13.65 -12.42
N PRO A 144 5.11 -14.49 -13.36
CA PRO A 144 5.59 -14.46 -14.74
C PRO A 144 5.16 -13.20 -15.50
N SER A 145 4.08 -12.55 -15.04
CA SER A 145 3.56 -11.33 -15.65
C SER A 145 4.26 -10.05 -15.15
N GLY A 146 4.90 -10.09 -13.98
CA GLY A 146 5.42 -8.92 -13.28
C GLY A 146 4.34 -8.05 -12.62
N ALA A 147 3.07 -8.47 -12.65
CA ALA A 147 1.94 -7.69 -12.17
C ALA A 147 1.87 -7.60 -10.64
N LEU A 148 2.50 -8.52 -9.92
CA LEU A 148 2.44 -8.56 -8.45
C LEU A 148 3.52 -7.67 -7.83
N GLY A 149 4.76 -7.75 -8.30
CA GLY A 149 5.90 -7.05 -7.67
C GLY A 149 5.69 -5.54 -7.52
N SER A 150 5.19 -4.88 -8.57
CA SER A 150 4.92 -3.43 -8.57
C SER A 150 3.80 -2.98 -7.62
N ARG A 151 3.00 -3.93 -7.11
CA ARG A 151 1.90 -3.69 -6.16
C ARG A 151 2.27 -4.08 -4.74
N LEU A 152 3.36 -4.83 -4.55
CA LEU A 152 3.72 -5.42 -3.28
C LEU A 152 4.48 -4.45 -2.38
N VAL A 153 3.97 -4.29 -1.16
CA VAL A 153 4.58 -3.56 -0.06
C VAL A 153 4.92 -4.57 1.04
N TYR A 154 6.21 -4.72 1.33
CA TYR A 154 6.70 -5.65 2.34
C TYR A 154 6.99 -4.93 3.66
N PHE A 155 6.58 -5.54 4.77
CA PHE A 155 6.94 -5.16 6.13
C PHE A 155 7.63 -6.35 6.82
N ASP A 156 8.91 -6.21 7.08
CA ASP A 156 9.66 -7.11 7.95
C ASP A 156 9.57 -6.59 9.38
N LEU A 157 8.79 -7.26 10.23
CA LEU A 157 8.53 -6.85 11.62
C LEU A 157 9.52 -7.54 12.56
N ASP A 158 10.68 -6.92 12.74
CA ASP A 158 11.79 -7.35 13.59
C ASP A 158 12.25 -8.78 13.29
N GLY A 159 12.35 -9.13 12.01
CA GLY A 159 12.91 -10.38 11.50
C GLY A 159 14.44 -10.35 11.34
N ASP A 160 14.99 -10.96 10.29
CA ASP A 160 16.45 -11.06 10.07
C ASP A 160 16.77 -10.95 8.57
N GLN A 161 18.05 -10.78 8.22
CA GLN A 161 18.52 -10.52 6.85
C GLN A 161 18.76 -11.76 5.98
N ARG A 162 18.51 -12.97 6.49
CA ARG A 162 19.08 -14.22 5.93
C ARG A 162 18.58 -14.57 4.54
N TYR A 163 17.33 -14.26 4.22
CA TYR A 163 16.69 -14.64 2.96
C TYR A 163 16.31 -13.41 2.10
N VAL A 164 16.78 -12.23 2.49
CA VAL A 164 16.52 -10.97 1.80
C VAL A 164 17.39 -10.87 0.52
N ALA A 165 16.86 -11.38 -0.59
CA ALA A 165 17.50 -11.23 -1.90
C ALA A 165 17.26 -9.82 -2.47
N ALA A 166 18.33 -9.08 -2.76
CA ALA A 166 18.24 -7.73 -3.31
C ALA A 166 17.45 -7.68 -4.64
N SER A 167 17.51 -8.72 -5.47
CA SER A 167 16.71 -8.81 -6.71
C SER A 167 15.21 -8.80 -6.41
N GLY A 168 14.76 -9.63 -5.47
CA GLY A 168 13.36 -9.70 -5.04
C GLY A 168 12.89 -8.37 -4.45
N ILE A 169 13.63 -7.81 -3.49
CA ILE A 169 13.29 -6.52 -2.86
C ILE A 169 13.23 -5.38 -3.89
N ASN A 170 14.14 -5.39 -4.87
CA ASN A 170 14.17 -4.35 -5.89
C ASN A 170 13.00 -4.39 -6.87
N ARG A 171 12.28 -5.51 -6.97
CA ARG A 171 11.04 -5.61 -7.75
C ARG A 171 9.81 -5.12 -7.01
N LEU A 172 9.88 -5.00 -5.68
CA LEU A 172 8.75 -4.56 -4.86
C LEU A 172 8.48 -3.07 -5.05
N ARG A 173 7.22 -2.67 -4.82
CA ARG A 173 6.83 -1.26 -4.69
C ARG A 173 7.59 -0.63 -3.53
N ARG A 174 7.48 -1.25 -2.37
CA ARG A 174 8.16 -0.83 -1.13
C ARG A 174 8.57 -2.00 -0.26
N ALA A 175 9.59 -1.79 0.56
CA ALA A 175 10.01 -2.70 1.62
C ALA A 175 10.43 -1.88 2.85
N TYR A 176 9.82 -2.19 3.99
CA TYR A 176 10.05 -1.52 5.27
C TYR A 176 10.58 -2.53 6.28
N TYR A 177 11.64 -2.14 6.98
CA TYR A 177 12.28 -2.94 8.01
C TYR A 177 11.95 -2.32 9.36
N VAL A 178 11.05 -2.98 10.07
CA VAL A 178 10.39 -2.43 11.25
C VAL A 178 11.06 -2.96 12.49
N ASN A 179 11.45 -2.07 13.39
CA ASN A 179 11.89 -2.43 14.73
C ASN A 179 11.12 -1.63 15.78
N ALA A 180 11.30 -1.96 17.05
CA ALA A 180 10.72 -1.21 18.16
C ALA A 180 11.79 -0.78 19.16
N TYR A 181 11.51 0.32 19.85
CA TYR A 181 12.27 0.79 20.99
C TYR A 181 11.33 1.30 22.05
N SER A 182 11.65 1.05 23.32
CA SER A 182 10.90 1.58 24.45
C SER A 182 11.84 2.46 25.27
N ALA A 183 11.61 3.77 25.24
CA ALA A 183 12.33 4.70 26.10
C ALA A 183 12.05 4.42 27.59
N ALA A 184 10.80 4.05 27.92
CA ALA A 184 10.41 3.68 29.28
C ALA A 184 11.13 2.43 29.80
N ALA A 185 11.33 1.42 28.96
CA ALA A 185 12.09 0.22 29.30
C ALA A 185 13.61 0.38 29.07
N GLY A 186 14.04 1.46 28.40
CA GLY A 186 15.43 1.66 28.01
C GLY A 186 15.99 0.55 27.12
N THR A 187 15.17 -0.14 26.32
CA THR A 187 15.59 -1.28 25.51
C THR A 187 14.96 -1.27 24.11
N ALA A 188 15.72 -1.79 23.14
CA ALA A 188 15.26 -2.03 21.78
C ALA A 188 14.76 -3.47 21.59
N SER A 189 14.01 -3.69 20.51
CA SER A 189 13.57 -5.02 20.06
C SER A 189 14.77 -5.90 19.66
N TYR A 190 14.54 -7.20 19.62
CA TYR A 190 15.59 -8.22 19.49
C TYR A 190 16.46 -8.02 18.23
N ASN A 191 15.84 -7.74 17.09
CA ASN A 191 16.53 -7.58 15.81
C ASN A 191 16.72 -6.11 15.38
N HIS A 192 16.65 -5.17 16.32
CA HIS A 192 16.73 -3.73 16.06
C HIS A 192 17.91 -3.33 15.16
N ALA A 193 19.11 -3.83 15.45
CA ALA A 193 20.31 -3.50 14.67
C ALA A 193 20.25 -4.05 13.23
N VAL A 194 19.66 -5.23 13.04
CA VAL A 194 19.51 -5.86 11.72
C VAL A 194 18.50 -5.07 10.88
N MET A 195 17.37 -4.69 11.47
CA MET A 195 16.36 -3.88 10.79
C MET A 195 16.93 -2.53 10.34
N ASN A 196 17.74 -1.88 11.18
CA ASN A 196 18.42 -0.63 10.80
C ASN A 196 19.40 -0.85 9.63
N SER A 197 20.14 -1.95 9.63
CA SER A 197 21.08 -2.28 8.56
C SER A 197 20.37 -2.55 7.24
N LEU A 198 19.28 -3.33 7.27
CA LEU A 198 18.46 -3.61 6.09
C LEU A 198 17.78 -2.35 5.56
N GLY A 199 17.21 -1.54 6.44
CA GLY A 199 16.59 -0.28 6.02
C GLY A 199 17.61 0.70 5.45
N ALA A 200 18.84 0.74 5.95
CA ALA A 200 19.92 1.50 5.31
C ALA A 200 20.28 0.94 3.91
N ALA A 201 20.38 -0.39 3.78
CA ALA A 201 20.69 -1.04 2.50
C ALA A 201 19.60 -0.83 1.44
N PHE A 202 18.33 -0.73 1.86
CA PHE A 202 17.17 -0.59 0.99
C PHE A 202 16.43 0.75 1.20
N ALA A 203 17.15 1.81 1.55
CA ALA A 203 16.57 3.13 1.80
C ALA A 203 15.77 3.67 0.59
N GLY A 204 16.18 3.33 -0.64
CA GLY A 204 15.45 3.68 -1.87
C GLY A 204 14.11 2.94 -2.06
N LYS A 205 13.81 1.94 -1.24
CA LYS A 205 12.59 1.11 -1.31
C LYS A 205 11.65 1.30 -0.13
N GLY A 206 12.03 1.95 0.95
CA GLY A 206 11.14 2.18 2.09
C GLY A 206 11.91 2.35 3.39
N GLY A 207 13.04 1.66 3.54
CA GLY A 207 13.97 1.88 4.64
C GLY A 207 13.46 1.35 5.98
N THR A 208 13.91 1.98 7.06
CA THR A 208 13.60 1.56 8.43
C THR A 208 12.38 2.29 8.97
N TYR A 209 11.51 1.58 9.70
CA TYR A 209 10.54 2.22 10.61
C TYR A 209 10.80 1.77 12.05
N GLN A 210 10.85 2.73 12.98
CA GLN A 210 11.05 2.44 14.40
C GLN A 210 9.79 2.81 15.18
N TYR A 211 9.15 1.81 15.77
CA TYR A 211 7.98 1.96 16.63
C TYR A 211 8.40 2.34 18.06
N GLU A 212 7.79 3.40 18.62
CA GLU A 212 7.99 3.79 20.01
C GLU A 212 7.03 3.02 20.93
N ALA A 213 7.58 2.06 21.66
CA ALA A 213 6.88 1.09 22.50
C ALA A 213 6.85 1.48 23.99
N SER A 214 7.11 2.74 24.37
CA SER A 214 7.03 3.15 25.80
C SER A 214 5.66 2.87 26.46
N GLY A 215 4.57 2.85 25.69
CA GLY A 215 3.22 2.53 26.19
C GLY A 215 2.93 1.05 26.38
N SER A 216 3.87 0.15 26.07
CA SER A 216 3.60 -1.29 25.99
C SER A 216 3.57 -2.01 27.34
N GLY A 217 4.00 -1.36 28.42
CA GLY A 217 4.14 -2.01 29.73
C GLY A 217 5.38 -2.91 29.84
N CYS A 218 6.24 -2.95 28.82
CA CYS A 218 7.51 -3.67 28.91
C CYS A 218 8.42 -3.06 29.98
N THR A 219 9.20 -3.93 30.63
CA THR A 219 10.11 -3.56 31.72
C THR A 219 11.57 -3.53 31.26
N GLY A 220 12.45 -2.97 32.09
CA GLY A 220 13.87 -2.84 31.80
C GLY A 220 14.52 -4.16 31.37
N GLY A 221 15.13 -4.18 30.17
CA GLY A 221 15.73 -5.37 29.57
C GLY A 221 14.77 -6.35 28.90
N GLY A 222 13.47 -6.03 28.83
CA GLY A 222 12.43 -6.84 28.16
C GLY A 222 12.48 -6.77 26.63
N VAL A 223 13.60 -7.20 26.04
CA VAL A 223 13.86 -7.16 24.59
C VAL A 223 12.77 -7.90 23.79
N PHE A 224 12.33 -9.06 24.28
CA PHE A 224 11.29 -9.85 23.62
C PHE A 224 9.88 -9.28 23.82
N CYS A 225 9.62 -8.62 24.95
CA CYS A 225 8.39 -7.85 25.11
C CYS A 225 8.34 -6.70 24.08
N VAL A 226 9.42 -5.92 23.94
CA VAL A 226 9.48 -4.83 22.95
C VAL A 226 9.37 -5.37 21.51
N HIS A 227 9.92 -6.56 21.24
CA HIS A 227 9.74 -7.27 19.97
C HIS A 227 8.27 -7.65 19.69
N ILE A 228 7.53 -8.15 20.68
CA ILE A 228 6.10 -8.47 20.55
C ILE A 228 5.23 -7.22 20.50
N ALA A 229 5.73 -6.07 20.97
CA ALA A 229 5.00 -4.81 20.89
C ALA A 229 4.60 -4.42 19.45
N LEU A 230 5.26 -4.99 18.43
CA LEU A 230 4.91 -4.85 17.01
C LEU A 230 3.65 -5.62 16.57
N ILE A 231 3.19 -6.58 17.38
CA ILE A 231 1.96 -7.37 17.16
C ILE A 231 0.85 -6.89 18.08
N ASN A 232 1.15 -6.75 19.36
CA ASN A 232 0.20 -6.35 20.39
C ASN A 232 0.77 -5.14 21.12
N THR A 233 0.05 -4.02 21.11
CA THR A 233 0.53 -2.76 21.69
C THR A 233 0.85 -2.86 23.18
N HIS A 234 0.31 -3.86 23.89
CA HIS A 234 0.55 -4.10 25.30
C HIS A 234 0.74 -5.62 25.54
N PRO A 235 1.95 -6.18 25.33
CA PRO A 235 2.22 -7.61 25.49
C PRO A 235 1.89 -8.14 26.89
N HIS A 236 1.53 -9.42 26.98
CA HIS A 236 1.11 -10.05 28.23
C HIS A 236 2.25 -10.27 29.21
N ASP A 237 3.43 -10.63 28.70
CA ASP A 237 4.65 -10.78 29.50
C ASP A 237 5.48 -9.49 29.39
N PRO A 238 5.72 -8.76 30.49
CA PRO A 238 6.51 -7.52 30.47
C PRO A 238 8.01 -7.69 30.19
N GLN A 239 8.52 -8.93 30.14
CA GLN A 239 9.92 -9.25 29.82
C GLN A 239 10.03 -10.00 28.50
N ASN A 240 9.16 -10.98 28.29
CA ASN A 240 9.19 -11.87 27.13
C ASN A 240 8.01 -11.64 26.19
N GLY A 241 7.79 -12.60 25.31
CA GLY A 241 6.61 -12.71 24.48
C GLY A 241 5.95 -14.06 24.68
N SER A 242 4.69 -14.17 24.28
CA SER A 242 3.99 -15.44 24.29
C SER A 242 3.05 -15.57 23.10
N GLY A 243 2.67 -16.80 22.76
CA GLY A 243 1.72 -17.02 21.67
C GLY A 243 0.34 -16.40 21.91
N ILE A 244 -0.01 -16.10 23.17
CA ILE A 244 -1.29 -15.43 23.48
C ILE A 244 -1.34 -14.01 22.93
N ASP A 245 -0.19 -13.37 22.70
CA ASP A 245 -0.10 -12.01 22.19
C ASP A 245 -0.59 -11.89 20.73
N TYR A 246 -0.74 -13.01 20.01
CA TYR A 246 -1.35 -13.07 18.68
C TYR A 246 -2.86 -13.35 18.71
N ALA A 247 -3.43 -13.69 19.87
CA ALA A 247 -4.80 -14.16 19.97
C ALA A 247 -5.68 -13.33 20.93
N ASP A 248 -5.09 -12.80 22.01
CA ASP A 248 -5.80 -11.98 22.97
C ASP A 248 -5.49 -10.51 22.78
N PHE A 249 -6.44 -9.79 22.18
CA PHE A 249 -6.39 -8.35 22.00
C PHE A 249 -7.38 -7.61 22.93
N GLY A 250 -7.97 -8.31 23.91
CA GLY A 250 -8.89 -7.74 24.88
C GLY A 250 -8.20 -6.71 25.78
N GLY A 251 -8.49 -5.42 25.57
CA GLY A 251 -7.80 -4.34 26.30
C GLY A 251 -6.32 -4.19 25.96
N ARG A 252 -5.85 -4.91 24.93
CA ARG A 252 -4.46 -4.96 24.45
C ARG A 252 -4.47 -4.85 22.93
N PRO A 253 -4.73 -3.65 22.37
CA PRO A 253 -5.01 -3.50 20.95
C PRO A 253 -3.91 -4.06 20.06
N VAL A 254 -4.30 -4.63 18.91
CA VAL A 254 -3.36 -5.00 17.86
C VAL A 254 -2.55 -3.77 17.43
N ASN A 255 -1.25 -3.94 17.24
CA ASN A 255 -0.40 -2.87 16.74
C ASN A 255 -0.47 -2.84 15.21
N PHE A 256 -0.95 -1.71 14.68
CA PHE A 256 -1.00 -1.41 13.25
C PHE A 256 -0.19 -0.15 12.88
N ALA A 257 0.53 0.46 13.82
CA ALA A 257 1.26 1.70 13.60
C ALA A 257 2.30 1.58 12.47
N TRP A 258 2.85 0.39 12.28
CA TRP A 258 3.77 0.09 11.17
C TRP A 258 3.09 0.04 9.80
N LEU A 259 1.79 -0.28 9.71
CA LEU A 259 1.02 -0.12 8.47
C LEU A 259 0.81 1.36 8.14
N ASP A 260 0.72 2.18 9.18
CA ASP A 260 0.51 3.62 9.13
C ASP A 260 1.81 4.42 9.11
N ALA A 261 2.96 3.74 9.07
CA ALA A 261 4.33 4.25 9.18
C ALA A 261 4.75 5.30 8.14
N LYS A 262 3.81 5.90 7.42
CA LYS A 262 4.13 6.94 6.46
C LYS A 262 3.19 8.15 6.47
N GLU A 263 2.57 8.40 7.62
CA GLU A 263 2.34 9.79 8.04
C GLU A 263 3.66 10.51 8.40
N GLN A 264 4.64 9.78 8.95
CA GLN A 264 5.87 10.37 9.52
C GLN A 264 7.05 10.45 8.55
N ASP A 265 7.16 9.52 7.59
CA ASP A 265 8.24 9.53 6.58
C ASP A 265 7.93 10.44 5.37
N ALA A 266 6.65 10.72 5.10
CA ALA A 266 6.26 11.77 4.17
C ALA A 266 6.54 13.18 4.73
N ALA A 267 6.73 13.31 6.05
CA ALA A 267 7.00 14.57 6.74
C ALA A 267 8.50 14.88 6.95
N LEU A 268 9.42 13.92 6.80
CA LEU A 268 10.85 14.12 7.09
C LEU A 268 11.78 14.13 5.85
N GLY A 269 11.21 14.06 4.64
CA GLY A 269 11.96 14.13 3.38
C GLY A 269 11.70 15.40 2.55
N GLN A 270 11.92 16.60 3.11
CA GLN A 270 12.16 17.86 2.37
C GLN A 270 11.09 18.30 1.33
N CYS A 271 9.82 18.39 1.72
CA CYS A 271 8.87 19.28 1.04
C CYS A 271 8.33 20.29 2.06
N ASN A 272 8.18 21.55 1.66
CA ASN A 272 7.68 22.62 2.54
C ASN A 272 6.45 22.15 3.34
N ALA A 273 6.57 22.17 4.67
CA ALA A 273 5.57 21.72 5.65
C ALA A 273 4.29 22.59 5.70
N ALA A 274 4.03 23.41 4.68
CA ALA A 274 2.92 24.35 4.64
C ALA A 274 1.64 23.77 3.99
N VAL A 275 1.71 22.56 3.43
CA VAL A 275 0.64 21.97 2.61
C VAL A 275 0.30 20.56 3.11
N SER A 276 -0.96 20.32 3.46
CA SER A 276 -1.43 19.09 4.11
C SER A 276 -2.16 18.15 3.16
N THR A 277 -1.62 16.94 3.00
CA THR A 277 -2.37 15.75 2.60
C THR A 277 -2.95 15.10 3.85
N LYS A 278 -4.15 14.50 3.80
CA LYS A 278 -4.75 13.77 4.93
C LYS A 278 -5.41 12.48 4.46
N GLY A 279 -5.80 11.63 5.42
CA GLY A 279 -6.65 10.46 5.20
C GLY A 279 -6.17 9.54 4.07
N ALA A 280 -7.09 9.15 3.18
CA ALA A 280 -6.81 8.21 2.09
C ALA A 280 -5.80 8.74 1.06
N ILE A 281 -5.79 10.07 0.80
CA ILE A 281 -4.83 10.68 -0.13
C ILE A 281 -3.43 10.67 0.44
N LEU A 282 -3.28 11.00 1.73
CA LEU A 282 -2.01 10.88 2.42
C LEU A 282 -1.52 9.43 2.39
N TYR A 283 -2.39 8.46 2.68
CA TYR A 283 -2.03 7.05 2.63
C TYR A 283 -1.51 6.62 1.25
N ALA A 284 -2.25 6.93 0.18
CA ALA A 284 -1.83 6.63 -1.20
C ALA A 284 -0.52 7.32 -1.58
N TYR A 285 -0.37 8.61 -1.27
CA TYR A 285 0.86 9.38 -1.49
C TYR A 285 2.05 8.73 -0.79
N ALA A 286 1.83 8.26 0.44
CA ALA A 286 2.87 7.67 1.24
C ALA A 286 3.31 6.31 0.67
N LEU A 287 2.36 5.45 0.27
CA LEU A 287 2.63 4.20 -0.46
C LEU A 287 3.41 4.43 -1.77
N LEU A 288 3.18 5.56 -2.45
CA LEU A 288 3.91 5.93 -3.67
C LEU A 288 5.35 6.39 -3.41
N GLY A 289 5.74 6.70 -2.17
CA GLY A 289 7.08 7.22 -1.86
C GLY A 289 7.10 8.61 -1.22
N GLY A 290 5.96 9.28 -1.07
CA GLY A 290 5.91 10.65 -0.60
C GLY A 290 6.71 11.60 -1.50
N CYS A 291 7.47 12.52 -0.90
CA CYS A 291 8.30 13.49 -1.59
C CYS A 291 9.37 12.88 -2.51
N GLY A 292 9.87 11.68 -2.17
CA GLY A 292 10.83 10.95 -2.99
C GLY A 292 10.20 10.19 -4.17
N SER A 293 8.89 10.26 -4.34
CA SER A 293 8.19 9.66 -5.48
C SER A 293 8.22 10.56 -6.71
N PHE A 294 7.78 10.01 -7.85
CA PHE A 294 7.59 10.79 -9.09
C PHE A 294 6.56 11.93 -8.95
N LEU A 295 5.70 11.91 -7.92
CA LEU A 295 4.77 13.00 -7.63
C LEU A 295 5.48 14.23 -7.04
N GLY A 296 6.61 14.05 -6.34
CA GLY A 296 7.30 15.14 -5.66
C GLY A 296 6.45 15.78 -4.54
N ALA A 297 6.69 17.06 -4.27
CA ALA A 297 6.00 17.79 -3.21
C ALA A 297 4.52 18.03 -3.51
N PRO A 298 3.63 18.02 -2.50
CA PRO A 298 2.27 18.53 -2.66
C PRO A 298 2.30 20.03 -2.96
N THR A 299 1.43 20.47 -3.87
CA THR A 299 1.27 21.88 -4.28
C THR A 299 -0.05 22.48 -3.80
N THR A 300 -0.96 21.65 -3.29
CA THR A 300 -2.23 22.07 -2.67
C THR A 300 -2.52 21.27 -1.41
N ASP A 301 -3.28 21.85 -0.48
CA ASP A 301 -3.92 21.10 0.60
C ASP A 301 -4.91 20.08 0.03
N GLU A 302 -5.46 19.21 0.89
CA GLU A 302 -6.56 18.33 0.51
C GLU A 302 -7.84 19.15 0.30
N LEU A 303 -8.17 19.40 -0.97
CA LEU A 303 -9.32 20.19 -1.38
C LEU A 303 -10.51 19.29 -1.70
N GLY A 304 -11.72 19.87 -1.67
CA GLY A 304 -12.91 19.23 -2.23
C GLY A 304 -12.97 19.43 -3.74
N THR A 305 -13.46 18.44 -4.47
CA THR A 305 -13.71 18.59 -5.90
C THR A 305 -14.92 19.50 -6.17
N PRO A 306 -14.94 20.24 -7.29
CA PRO A 306 -16.05 21.12 -7.67
C PRO A 306 -17.44 20.48 -7.73
N ASP A 307 -17.53 19.17 -7.99
CA ASP A 307 -18.79 18.40 -8.01
C ASP A 307 -19.26 17.96 -6.61
N GLY A 308 -18.45 18.20 -5.57
CA GLY A 308 -18.74 17.84 -4.18
C GLY A 308 -18.65 16.35 -3.85
N ARG A 309 -18.20 15.50 -4.78
CA ARG A 309 -18.15 14.03 -4.59
C ARG A 309 -16.82 13.52 -4.02
N GLY A 310 -15.74 14.24 -4.24
CA GLY A 310 -14.39 13.77 -4.00
C GLY A 310 -13.49 14.77 -3.28
N ARG A 311 -12.28 14.29 -2.99
CA ARG A 311 -11.18 15.07 -2.43
C ARG A 311 -9.96 14.89 -3.33
N TYR A 312 -9.05 15.87 -3.32
CA TYR A 312 -7.81 15.74 -4.08
C TYR A 312 -6.66 16.56 -3.49
N ASN A 313 -5.44 16.15 -3.82
CA ASN A 313 -4.25 16.99 -3.74
C ASN A 313 -3.57 17.03 -5.11
N HIS A 314 -3.03 18.19 -5.48
CA HIS A 314 -2.06 18.30 -6.55
C HIS A 314 -0.64 18.17 -6.00
N PHE A 315 0.23 17.62 -6.82
CA PHE A 315 1.66 17.45 -6.56
C PHE A 315 2.45 18.00 -7.75
N GLN A 316 3.75 18.21 -7.58
CA GLN A 316 4.63 18.71 -8.64
C GLN A 316 4.56 17.84 -9.91
N GLY A 317 4.55 16.52 -9.74
CA GLY A 317 4.53 15.54 -10.83
C GLY A 317 3.15 14.98 -11.18
N GLY A 318 2.09 15.28 -10.41
CA GLY A 318 0.79 14.65 -10.63
C GLY A 318 -0.33 15.11 -9.71
N SER A 319 -1.33 14.26 -9.51
CA SER A 319 -2.44 14.48 -8.58
C SER A 319 -2.92 13.18 -8.01
N ILE A 320 -3.44 13.21 -6.79
CA ILE A 320 -4.17 12.07 -6.22
C ILE A 320 -5.60 12.53 -5.96
N TYR A 321 -6.56 11.78 -6.48
CA TYR A 321 -7.99 12.01 -6.28
C TYR A 321 -8.58 10.84 -5.50
N PHE A 322 -9.50 11.15 -4.59
CA PHE A 322 -10.20 10.20 -3.75
C PHE A 322 -11.71 10.44 -3.82
N THR A 323 -12.46 9.35 -3.98
CA THR A 323 -13.86 9.30 -3.56
C THR A 323 -14.06 8.07 -2.68
N PHE A 324 -15.15 8.05 -1.92
CA PHE A 324 -15.51 6.87 -1.12
C PHE A 324 -15.66 5.60 -1.97
N PHE A 325 -16.14 5.72 -3.21
CA PHE A 325 -16.40 4.57 -4.09
C PHE A 325 -15.20 4.11 -4.90
N THR A 326 -14.32 5.04 -5.27
CA THR A 326 -13.18 4.73 -6.13
C THR A 326 -11.91 4.44 -5.33
N GLY A 327 -11.78 4.95 -4.10
CA GLY A 327 -10.50 4.97 -3.41
C GLY A 327 -9.59 6.09 -3.91
N ALA A 328 -8.37 6.17 -3.37
CA ALA A 328 -7.39 7.21 -3.69
C ALA A 328 -6.43 6.72 -4.76
N HIS A 329 -6.40 7.39 -5.91
CA HIS A 329 -5.59 7.01 -7.07
C HIS A 329 -4.80 8.19 -7.59
N GLU A 330 -3.55 7.93 -7.99
CA GLU A 330 -2.76 8.93 -8.67
C GLU A 330 -3.13 9.05 -10.16
N VAL A 331 -2.95 10.25 -10.71
CA VAL A 331 -2.84 10.51 -12.14
C VAL A 331 -1.65 11.45 -12.39
N HIS A 332 -0.75 11.12 -13.32
CA HIS A 332 0.44 11.93 -13.60
C HIS A 332 0.75 12.12 -15.09
N GLY A 333 1.77 12.93 -15.38
CA GLY A 333 2.32 13.11 -16.73
C GLY A 333 1.31 13.57 -17.78
N ALA A 334 1.48 13.08 -19.02
CA ALA A 334 0.63 13.45 -20.15
C ALA A 334 -0.81 12.92 -20.02
N ILE A 335 -1.02 11.81 -19.29
CA ILE A 335 -2.36 11.30 -18.96
C ILE A 335 -3.11 12.34 -18.15
N ARG A 336 -2.51 12.83 -17.06
CA ARG A 336 -3.09 13.90 -16.23
C ARG A 336 -3.34 15.16 -17.04
N ALA A 337 -2.42 15.56 -17.90
CA ALA A 337 -2.57 16.76 -18.72
C ALA A 337 -3.76 16.66 -19.68
N LEU A 338 -3.98 15.50 -20.29
CA LEU A 338 -5.15 15.26 -21.14
C LEU A 338 -6.44 15.23 -20.31
N TRP A 339 -6.46 14.50 -19.18
CA TRP A 339 -7.64 14.48 -18.32
C TRP A 339 -8.02 15.89 -17.81
N ALA A 340 -7.02 16.70 -17.46
CA ALA A 340 -7.18 18.10 -17.09
C ALA A 340 -7.82 18.94 -18.20
N SER A 341 -7.38 18.76 -19.46
CA SER A 341 -7.93 19.51 -20.60
C SER A 341 -9.36 19.10 -20.95
N LEU A 342 -9.75 17.87 -20.58
CA LEU A 342 -11.12 17.37 -20.70
C LEU A 342 -12.05 17.83 -19.58
N GLY A 343 -11.53 18.51 -18.55
CA GLY A 343 -12.33 19.03 -17.43
C GLY A 343 -12.27 18.21 -16.14
N TRP A 344 -11.22 17.40 -15.94
CA TRP A 344 -10.97 16.63 -14.71
C TRP A 344 -12.13 15.66 -14.39
N GLU A 345 -12.53 15.57 -13.12
CA GLU A 345 -13.59 14.70 -12.63
C GLU A 345 -14.97 15.02 -13.21
N ARG A 346 -15.16 16.22 -13.75
CA ARG A 346 -16.40 16.62 -14.46
C ARG A 346 -16.39 16.24 -15.94
N SER A 347 -15.29 15.70 -16.44
CA SER A 347 -15.23 15.17 -17.80
C SER A 347 -16.11 13.92 -17.95
N ALA A 348 -16.36 13.51 -19.18
CA ALA A 348 -17.09 12.27 -19.47
C ALA A 348 -16.39 11.00 -18.92
N LEU A 349 -15.12 11.09 -18.49
CA LEU A 349 -14.37 9.98 -17.90
C LEU A 349 -14.65 9.78 -16.40
N GLY A 350 -14.99 10.85 -15.67
CA GLY A 350 -15.18 10.81 -14.22
C GLY A 350 -13.87 10.74 -13.42
N TYR A 351 -13.94 10.11 -12.24
CA TYR A 351 -12.81 9.93 -11.32
C TYR A 351 -11.88 8.79 -11.74
N PRO A 352 -10.57 8.84 -11.38
CA PRO A 352 -9.70 7.69 -11.54
C PRO A 352 -10.12 6.53 -10.63
N ILE A 353 -10.03 5.32 -11.15
CA ILE A 353 -10.30 4.05 -10.45
C ILE A 353 -9.07 3.14 -10.38
N SER A 354 -7.94 3.59 -10.92
CA SER A 354 -6.65 2.93 -10.84
C SER A 354 -5.52 3.97 -10.79
N ASP A 355 -4.40 3.62 -10.14
CA ASP A 355 -3.10 4.21 -10.45
C ASP A 355 -2.73 3.93 -11.93
N GLN A 356 -1.75 4.65 -12.49
CA GLN A 356 -1.22 4.37 -13.82
C GLN A 356 -0.52 3.00 -13.83
N HIS A 357 -0.89 2.17 -14.79
CA HIS A 357 -0.42 0.79 -14.92
C HIS A 357 -0.18 0.41 -16.40
N LEU A 358 0.56 -0.67 -16.63
CA LEU A 358 0.82 -1.18 -17.97
C LEU A 358 -0.32 -2.09 -18.46
N VAL A 359 -0.83 -1.82 -19.66
CA VAL A 359 -1.79 -2.67 -20.39
C VAL A 359 -1.26 -2.89 -21.80
N GLN A 360 -0.97 -4.14 -22.16
CA GLN A 360 -0.45 -4.51 -23.50
C GLN A 360 0.77 -3.69 -23.95
N GLY A 361 1.61 -3.26 -23.01
CA GLY A 361 2.82 -2.47 -23.28
C GLY A 361 2.60 -0.95 -23.31
N GLU A 362 1.37 -0.47 -23.16
CA GLU A 362 1.04 0.96 -23.03
C GLU A 362 0.78 1.32 -21.57
N GLN A 363 1.27 2.49 -21.14
CA GLN A 363 0.95 3.04 -19.82
C GLN A 363 -0.47 3.63 -19.86
N ARG A 364 -1.32 3.28 -18.91
CA ARG A 364 -2.75 3.62 -18.88
C ARG A 364 -3.23 3.94 -17.47
N SER A 365 -4.17 4.88 -17.36
CA SER A 365 -4.98 5.08 -16.16
C SER A 365 -6.45 4.87 -16.50
N ASP A 366 -7.17 4.17 -15.62
CA ASP A 366 -8.60 3.92 -15.75
C ASP A 366 -9.41 4.92 -14.93
N PHE A 367 -10.55 5.30 -15.49
CA PHE A 367 -11.53 6.21 -14.90
C PHE A 367 -12.90 5.55 -14.88
N GLU A 368 -13.85 6.11 -14.12
CA GLU A 368 -15.21 5.59 -13.95
C GLU A 368 -15.91 5.21 -15.27
N HIS A 369 -15.64 5.95 -16.36
CA HIS A 369 -16.34 5.82 -17.64
C HIS A 369 -15.43 5.69 -18.87
N GLY A 370 -14.17 5.32 -18.66
CA GLY A 370 -13.22 5.12 -19.76
C GLY A 370 -11.78 5.15 -19.27
N SER A 371 -10.83 5.28 -20.19
CA SER A 371 -9.42 5.26 -19.84
C SER A 371 -8.62 6.23 -20.69
N ILE A 372 -7.43 6.59 -20.23
CA ILE A 372 -6.45 7.33 -21.00
C ILE A 372 -5.17 6.51 -21.04
N ALA A 373 -4.59 6.34 -22.23
CA ALA A 373 -3.34 5.61 -22.44
C ALA A 373 -2.28 6.49 -23.10
N LEU A 374 -1.02 6.12 -22.93
CA LEU A 374 0.14 6.72 -23.60
C LEU A 374 0.56 5.85 -24.78
N ARG A 375 0.73 6.49 -25.93
CA ARG A 375 1.47 5.90 -27.05
C ARG A 375 2.95 5.78 -26.72
N ALA A 376 3.66 4.96 -27.50
CA ALA A 376 5.12 4.83 -27.41
C ALA A 376 5.88 6.16 -27.57
N ASP A 377 5.30 7.15 -28.25
CA ASP A 377 5.88 8.49 -28.42
C ASP A 377 5.58 9.44 -27.24
N GLY A 378 4.87 8.97 -26.21
CA GLY A 378 4.48 9.76 -25.03
C GLY A 378 3.15 10.53 -25.18
N THR A 379 2.46 10.42 -26.32
CA THR A 379 1.19 11.10 -26.54
C THR A 379 0.05 10.40 -25.80
N ALA A 380 -0.64 11.15 -24.93
CA ALA A 380 -1.85 10.66 -24.26
C ALA A 380 -3.06 10.70 -25.18
N TYR A 381 -3.93 9.68 -25.10
CA TYR A 381 -5.20 9.63 -25.82
C TYR A 381 -6.26 8.89 -25.01
N VAL A 382 -7.52 9.28 -25.21
CA VAL A 382 -8.67 8.57 -24.60
C VAL A 382 -8.85 7.23 -25.30
N VAL A 383 -8.89 6.15 -24.52
CA VAL A 383 -9.22 4.80 -24.98
C VAL A 383 -10.74 4.67 -24.95
N PRO A 384 -11.41 4.47 -26.11
CA PRO A 384 -12.84 4.21 -26.14
C PRO A 384 -13.16 2.89 -25.40
N PRO A 385 -14.33 2.77 -24.76
CA PRO A 385 -14.80 1.48 -24.29
C PRO A 385 -14.86 0.47 -25.46
N PRO A 386 -14.64 -0.83 -25.23
CA PRO A 386 -14.69 -1.85 -26.28
C PRO A 386 -16.01 -1.75 -27.05
N SER A 387 -15.91 -1.75 -28.38
CA SER A 387 -17.04 -1.52 -29.31
C SER A 387 -18.00 -2.71 -29.44
N ASP A 388 -18.24 -3.45 -28.37
CA ASP A 388 -19.28 -4.49 -28.30
C ASP A 388 -20.58 -3.99 -27.65
N ALA A 389 -20.60 -2.73 -27.21
CA ALA A 389 -21.86 -2.00 -27.09
C ALA A 389 -22.26 -1.54 -28.50
N GLY A 390 -23.20 -2.26 -29.12
CA GLY A 390 -23.78 -1.89 -30.41
C GLY A 390 -24.23 -0.43 -30.47
N PRO A 391 -24.45 0.12 -31.68
CA PRO A 391 -24.71 1.55 -31.86
C PRO A 391 -25.86 1.98 -30.95
N ALA A 392 -25.65 3.10 -30.24
CA ALA A 392 -26.73 3.78 -29.53
C ALA A 392 -27.91 3.92 -30.49
N MET A 393 -29.06 3.34 -30.12
CA MET A 393 -30.29 3.42 -30.90
C MET A 393 -30.55 4.89 -31.26
N PRO A 394 -30.74 5.22 -32.56
CA PRO A 394 -31.16 6.55 -32.92
C PRO A 394 -32.57 6.77 -32.37
N ALA A 395 -32.78 7.91 -31.73
CA ALA A 395 -34.12 8.43 -31.53
C ALA A 395 -34.66 8.81 -32.91
N ASP A 396 -35.53 7.99 -33.50
CA ASP A 396 -36.40 8.46 -34.56
C ASP A 396 -37.77 7.79 -34.54
N ALA A 397 -38.70 8.58 -35.03
CA ALA A 397 -40.14 8.50 -35.05
C ALA A 397 -40.73 7.13 -35.46
N GLY A 398 -41.94 6.88 -34.93
CA GLY A 398 -42.86 5.91 -35.51
C GLY A 398 -43.16 6.24 -36.98
N PRO A 399 -43.66 5.25 -37.74
CA PRO A 399 -45.09 4.97 -37.65
C PRO A 399 -45.44 3.48 -37.70
N HIS A 400 -46.60 3.10 -37.14
CA HIS A 400 -47.68 2.38 -37.84
C HIS A 400 -48.72 1.79 -36.85
N ASP A 401 -49.95 2.24 -37.08
CA ASP A 401 -51.28 1.79 -36.66
C ASP A 401 -51.45 0.32 -36.23
N ALA A 402 -52.16 0.10 -35.11
CA ALA A 402 -53.55 -0.41 -35.08
C ALA A 402 -53.92 -0.99 -33.70
N GLY A 403 -54.99 -0.49 -33.08
CA GLY A 403 -55.69 -1.20 -32.00
C GLY A 403 -56.33 -0.32 -30.92
N ALA A 404 -57.63 -0.07 -31.06
CA ALA A 404 -58.49 0.76 -30.23
C ALA A 404 -58.56 0.37 -28.73
N HIS A 405 -58.83 1.35 -27.85
CA HIS A 405 -60.12 1.48 -27.13
C HIS A 405 -60.20 2.79 -26.31
N ASP A 406 -61.44 3.30 -26.24
CA ASP A 406 -61.94 4.59 -25.73
C ASP A 406 -61.63 4.98 -24.27
N ALA A 407 -61.42 6.28 -24.03
CA ALA A 407 -62.29 7.16 -23.21
C ALA A 407 -61.71 8.61 -23.12
N GLY A 408 -62.54 9.63 -23.42
CA GLY A 408 -62.19 11.06 -23.53
C GLY A 408 -62.15 11.88 -22.22
N PRO A 409 -62.51 13.19 -22.23
CA PRO A 409 -61.58 14.32 -22.48
C PRO A 409 -61.57 15.42 -21.39
N GLY A 410 -60.55 16.31 -21.38
CA GLY A 410 -60.65 17.67 -20.80
C GLY A 410 -59.35 18.32 -20.30
N PRO A 411 -59.18 19.67 -20.34
CA PRO A 411 -57.96 20.31 -20.87
C PRO A 411 -57.21 21.30 -19.92
N GLY A 412 -56.02 21.74 -20.38
CA GLY A 412 -55.29 22.94 -19.92
C GLY A 412 -53.83 22.60 -19.57
N GLY A 413 -52.76 23.07 -20.23
CA GLY A 413 -52.56 24.25 -21.05
C GLY A 413 -51.56 25.17 -20.33
N ALA A 414 -50.27 25.13 -20.69
CA ALA A 414 -49.34 26.27 -20.72
C ALA A 414 -47.93 25.81 -21.13
N ASP A 415 -47.51 26.26 -22.30
CA ASP A 415 -46.16 26.26 -22.83
C ASP A 415 -45.19 27.13 -22.01
N ALA A 416 -43.92 26.71 -21.96
CA ALA A 416 -42.78 27.63 -21.95
C ALA A 416 -41.50 26.95 -22.50
N GLY A 417 -41.27 27.16 -23.81
CA GLY A 417 -40.04 27.74 -24.33
C GLY A 417 -38.69 27.09 -23.99
N ALA A 418 -38.17 26.35 -24.97
CA ALA A 418 -36.82 25.81 -25.07
C ALA A 418 -35.69 26.85 -25.04
N LEU A 419 -34.51 26.44 -24.56
CA LEU A 419 -33.21 26.74 -25.20
C LEU A 419 -32.26 25.56 -24.98
N ALA A 420 -32.17 24.69 -25.99
CA ALA A 420 -31.14 23.66 -26.10
C ALA A 420 -29.87 24.27 -26.69
N PHE A 421 -28.77 24.24 -25.93
CA PHE A 421 -27.43 24.42 -26.48
C PHE A 421 -26.85 23.05 -26.81
N ALA A 422 -26.87 22.69 -28.09
CA ALA A 422 -26.17 21.53 -28.61
C ALA A 422 -24.65 21.77 -28.58
N ALA A 423 -23.91 20.86 -27.94
CA ALA A 423 -22.45 20.84 -27.99
C ALA A 423 -21.96 20.32 -29.37
N PRO A 424 -20.88 20.87 -29.94
CA PRO A 424 -20.35 20.41 -31.22
C PRO A 424 -19.57 19.10 -31.08
N PRO A 425 -19.45 18.29 -32.15
CA PRO A 425 -18.69 17.05 -32.12
C PRO A 425 -17.18 17.29 -32.00
N LEU A 426 -16.52 16.50 -31.16
CA LEU A 426 -15.07 16.52 -30.95
C LEU A 426 -14.33 16.14 -32.25
N ARG A 427 -13.69 17.13 -32.89
CA ARG A 427 -12.63 16.88 -33.87
C ARG A 427 -11.31 16.68 -33.13
N SER A 428 -10.56 15.67 -33.56
CA SER A 428 -9.20 15.34 -33.12
C SER A 428 -8.30 16.58 -33.10
N GLN A 429 -8.01 17.11 -31.92
CA GLN A 429 -6.96 18.11 -31.74
C GLN A 429 -5.69 17.41 -31.28
N VAL A 430 -4.77 17.23 -32.22
CA VAL A 430 -3.38 16.86 -31.93
C VAL A 430 -2.67 18.14 -31.50
N LEU A 431 -2.33 18.25 -30.22
CA LEU A 431 -1.52 19.36 -29.70
C LEU A 431 -0.05 18.92 -29.69
N VAL A 432 0.74 19.44 -30.62
CA VAL A 432 2.20 19.31 -30.63
C VAL A 432 2.79 20.50 -29.87
N LEU A 433 3.50 20.24 -28.76
CA LEU A 433 4.25 21.27 -28.02
C LEU A 433 5.71 21.33 -28.55
N PRO A 434 6.26 22.53 -28.84
CA PRO A 434 7.66 22.66 -29.23
C PRO A 434 8.60 22.56 -28.01
N GLY A 435 9.67 21.78 -28.16
CA GLY A 435 10.68 21.53 -27.12
C GLY A 435 11.51 22.76 -26.77
N ALA A 436 11.71 22.99 -25.47
CA ALA A 436 12.60 24.02 -24.96
C ALA A 436 14.07 23.57 -25.07
N ARG A 437 14.83 24.23 -25.95
CA ARG A 437 16.30 24.26 -25.93
C ARG A 437 16.74 25.19 -24.79
N GLY A 438 17.68 24.74 -23.95
CA GLY A 438 18.35 25.61 -22.98
C GLY A 438 19.36 26.56 -23.64
N PRO A 439 19.75 27.66 -22.99
CA PRO A 439 20.93 28.42 -23.38
C PRO A 439 22.12 28.14 -22.46
N ALA A 440 23.30 28.24 -23.09
CA ALA A 440 24.62 28.05 -22.55
C ALA A 440 25.07 29.17 -21.60
N ALA A 441 26.18 28.89 -20.92
CA ALA A 441 26.92 29.72 -19.98
C ALA A 441 27.47 31.02 -20.58
N ASP A 442 27.50 32.07 -19.77
CA ASP A 442 28.51 33.14 -19.80
C ASP A 442 28.71 33.68 -18.37
N GLY A 443 29.95 34.05 -18.02
CA GLY A 443 30.44 34.03 -16.65
C GLY A 443 30.65 35.37 -15.91
N ALA A 444 30.86 35.18 -14.59
CA ALA A 444 31.63 35.96 -13.61
C ALA A 444 31.14 37.37 -13.20
N PRO A 445 31.67 37.94 -12.10
CA PRO A 445 31.42 37.53 -10.70
C PRO A 445 30.98 38.73 -9.83
N LEU A 446 30.31 38.48 -8.70
CA LEU A 446 30.22 39.49 -7.63
C LEU A 446 30.47 38.88 -6.25
N GLU A 447 31.34 39.59 -5.55
CA GLU A 447 31.92 39.34 -4.24
C GLU A 447 30.95 39.56 -3.07
N GLY A 448 31.33 39.00 -1.91
CA GLY A 448 30.72 39.22 -0.60
C GLY A 448 30.42 37.88 0.07
N GLY A 449 31.27 37.26 0.90
CA GLY A 449 32.17 37.85 1.87
C GLY A 449 31.56 37.70 3.28
N CYS A 450 31.74 36.54 3.91
CA CYS A 450 31.79 36.43 5.37
C CYS A 450 32.65 35.21 5.75
N SER A 451 33.79 35.52 6.35
CA SER A 451 34.82 34.63 6.84
C SER A 451 34.55 34.24 8.29
N VAL A 452 34.84 32.98 8.65
CA VAL A 452 35.35 32.62 9.98
C VAL A 452 36.49 31.61 9.81
N SER A 453 37.70 32.15 9.95
CA SER A 453 38.94 31.61 10.57
C SER A 453 39.25 30.11 10.60
N SER A 454 40.38 29.79 9.96
CA SER A 454 41.17 28.56 9.91
C SER A 454 42.07 28.32 11.14
N GLY A 455 42.49 27.06 11.35
CA GLY A 455 43.70 26.71 12.13
C GLY A 455 43.84 25.21 12.47
N PRO A 456 45.00 24.55 12.28
CA PRO A 456 45.07 23.24 11.60
C PRO A 456 45.79 22.10 12.37
N ALA A 457 45.63 20.83 11.93
CA ALA A 457 46.69 19.79 11.96
C ALA A 457 46.32 18.46 11.23
N VAL A 458 47.09 18.17 10.16
CA VAL A 458 47.72 16.87 9.77
C VAL A 458 46.77 15.66 9.50
N LEU A 459 46.45 15.23 8.26
CA LEU A 459 47.27 14.74 7.14
C LEU A 459 48.02 13.42 7.44
N LEU A 460 47.34 12.25 7.35
CA LEU A 460 47.91 10.91 7.08
C LEU A 460 46.79 9.82 7.11
N LEU A 461 46.29 9.38 5.95
CA LEU A 461 46.03 7.97 5.56
C LEU A 461 45.16 7.92 4.28
N ALA A 462 45.81 8.04 3.12
CA ALA A 462 45.21 7.69 1.83
C ALA A 462 46.27 6.98 0.99
N ALA A 463 46.65 5.76 1.39
CA ALA A 463 47.58 4.90 0.64
C ALA A 463 47.52 3.44 1.10
N ALA A 464 46.37 2.78 1.05
CA ALA A 464 46.30 1.32 1.19
C ALA A 464 44.98 0.76 0.64
N LEU A 465 44.82 0.68 -0.68
CA LEU A 465 43.82 -0.22 -1.32
C LEU A 465 44.02 -0.41 -2.83
N LEU A 466 45.28 -0.39 -3.31
CA LEU A 466 45.62 -0.66 -4.73
C LEU A 466 46.74 -1.69 -4.93
N ARG A 467 46.88 -2.65 -4.00
CA ARG A 467 47.75 -3.83 -4.18
C ARG A 467 47.10 -5.11 -3.66
N ARG A 468 46.01 -5.55 -4.31
CA ARG A 468 45.59 -6.97 -4.36
C ARG A 468 44.85 -7.25 -5.68
N ARG A 469 45.55 -6.99 -6.79
CA ARG A 469 45.28 -7.58 -8.11
C ARG A 469 46.61 -7.88 -8.76
N ARG A 470 47.11 -9.10 -8.54
CA ARG A 470 48.14 -9.85 -9.31
C ARG A 470 48.81 -10.86 -8.38
N ALA A 471 48.20 -12.04 -8.26
CA ALA A 471 48.83 -13.34 -7.99
C ALA A 471 47.75 -14.31 -7.53
N LEU A 472 47.02 -14.89 -8.49
CA LEU A 472 46.30 -16.18 -8.42
C LEU A 472 45.55 -16.35 -9.76
N ALA A 473 46.34 -16.48 -10.81
CA ALA A 473 45.93 -16.97 -12.13
C ALA A 473 47.22 -17.39 -12.83
N ARG A 474 47.71 -18.59 -12.46
CA ARG A 474 48.69 -19.44 -13.19
C ARG A 474 49.08 -20.62 -12.28
N SER A 475 48.20 -21.61 -12.23
CA SER A 475 48.59 -23.03 -12.17
C SER A 475 47.54 -23.80 -12.97
N GLU A 476 47.73 -23.84 -14.29
CA GLU A 476 46.97 -24.69 -15.21
C GLU A 476 47.88 -25.84 -15.65
N VAL A 477 47.60 -27.04 -15.14
CA VAL A 477 47.45 -28.32 -15.88
C VAL A 477 46.40 -29.12 -15.12
#